data_AF-A0A7S2WHZ3-F1
#
_entry.id   AF-A0A7S2WHZ3-F1
#
_cell.length_a   1.000
_cell.length_b   1.000
_cell.length_c   1.000
_cell.angle_alpha   90.00
_cell.angle_beta   90.00
_cell.angle_gamma   90.00
#
_symmetry.space_group_name_H-M   'P 1'
#
loop_
_entity.id
_entity.type
_entity.pdbx_description
1 polymer ?
#
loop_
_entity_poly.entity_id
_entity_poly.type
_entity_poly.pdbx_seq_one_letter_code
_entity_poly.pdbx_strand_id
1 'polypeptide(L)'
;TNEEQNGYMISISQRRVRLLKHLVMESDLFKIEPSIACDKIFSQLPEKSKGRRNSCQKISKDKFDEAMRCVIATSNDLKQNMSTDTQRLLSDLLSYIFTSFNSSESDGVDAKEIACGFTVLCGGRKSDKLEHAFELMDKDNDGLLSRSDMVRYLFSFLTVLLSISSCPIGREPREEFLLSMDGNPIKIDENTLSRLIKDGSAWATTQVFNSANHRQMKDGQECINFDDFADWYTKGGYTSIPWLELLDLRKWVLAEVQ
;
A
#
# COMPACT_ATOMS: atom_id res chain seq x y z
N THR A 1 -1.47 6.60 -16.12
CA THR A 1 -2.54 7.61 -16.33
C THR A 1 -2.64 7.88 -17.83
N ASN A 2 -3.75 8.45 -18.31
CA ASN A 2 -4.01 8.70 -19.74
C ASN A 2 -2.88 9.55 -20.39
N GLU A 3 -2.57 9.29 -21.66
CA GLU A 3 -1.54 9.97 -22.47
C GLU A 3 -1.73 11.49 -22.52
N GLU A 4 -2.99 11.95 -22.50
CA GLU A 4 -3.34 13.38 -22.52
C GLU A 4 -2.93 14.15 -21.25
N GLN A 5 -2.48 13.46 -20.19
CA GLN A 5 -2.21 14.06 -18.87
C GLN A 5 -0.77 13.91 -18.38
N ASN A 6 0.22 13.75 -19.29
CA ASN A 6 1.63 13.53 -18.91
C ASN A 6 1.79 12.35 -17.95
N GLY A 7 1.23 11.21 -18.33
CA GLY A 7 1.27 10.03 -17.49
C GLY A 7 2.67 9.50 -17.22
N TYR A 8 2.75 8.67 -16.18
CA TYR A 8 3.98 8.00 -15.80
C TYR A 8 3.81 6.50 -15.90
N MET A 9 4.83 5.84 -16.44
CA MET A 9 4.95 4.40 -16.41
C MET A 9 5.94 4.00 -15.33
N ILE A 10 5.47 3.16 -14.40
CA ILE A 10 6.30 2.56 -13.36
C ILE A 10 6.66 1.15 -13.81
N SER A 11 7.96 0.88 -13.94
CA SER A 11 8.51 -0.43 -14.26
C SER A 11 9.04 -1.08 -12.99
N ILE A 12 8.57 -2.29 -12.69
CA ILE A 12 9.16 -3.12 -11.62
C ILE A 12 10.08 -4.12 -12.29
N SER A 13 11.39 -3.96 -12.11
CA SER A 13 12.37 -4.82 -12.77
C SER A 13 12.26 -6.27 -12.30
N GLN A 14 12.69 -7.20 -13.15
CA GLN A 14 12.79 -8.62 -12.79
C GLN A 14 13.66 -8.86 -11.56
N ARG A 15 14.69 -8.02 -11.37
CA ARG A 15 15.53 -8.05 -10.18
C ARG A 15 14.73 -7.72 -8.92
N ARG A 16 13.92 -6.66 -8.96
CA ARG A 16 13.02 -6.26 -7.86
C ARG A 16 12.00 -7.32 -7.54
N VAL A 17 11.40 -7.92 -8.56
CA VAL A 17 10.44 -9.03 -8.37
C VAL A 17 11.10 -10.21 -7.67
N ARG A 18 12.30 -10.63 -8.09
CA ARG A 18 13.05 -11.74 -7.45
C ARG A 18 13.42 -11.43 -6.00
N LEU A 19 13.87 -10.20 -5.73
CA LEU A 19 14.21 -9.76 -4.40
C LEU A 19 12.99 -9.73 -3.48
N LEU A 20 11.88 -9.16 -3.94
CA LEU A 20 10.62 -9.17 -3.19
C LEU A 20 10.15 -10.61 -2.94
N LYS A 21 10.25 -11.49 -3.95
CA LYS A 21 9.94 -12.93 -3.80
C LYS A 21 10.76 -13.55 -2.68
N HIS A 22 12.07 -13.33 -2.69
CA HIS A 22 12.96 -13.83 -1.64
C HIS A 22 12.56 -13.33 -0.24
N LEU A 23 12.36 -12.01 -0.11
CA LEU A 23 11.97 -11.39 1.17
C LEU A 23 10.65 -11.95 1.69
N VAL A 24 9.62 -11.99 0.84
CA VAL A 24 8.28 -12.42 1.24
C VAL A 24 8.25 -13.93 1.55
N MET A 25 8.99 -14.75 0.81
CA MET A 25 9.07 -16.19 1.04
C MET A 25 9.82 -16.54 2.34
N GLU A 26 10.97 -15.93 2.60
CA GLU A 26 11.73 -16.22 3.84
C GLU A 26 11.11 -15.59 5.10
N SER A 27 10.31 -14.53 4.95
CA SER A 27 9.56 -13.92 6.06
C SER A 27 8.19 -14.52 6.27
N ASP A 28 7.75 -15.38 5.35
CA ASP A 28 6.41 -15.94 5.31
C ASP A 28 5.29 -14.86 5.33
N LEU A 29 5.59 -13.63 4.91
CA LEU A 29 4.60 -12.55 4.85
C LEU A 29 3.44 -12.90 3.91
N PHE A 30 3.67 -13.68 2.85
CA PHE A 30 2.60 -14.17 1.97
C PHE A 30 1.63 -15.16 2.63
N LYS A 31 1.99 -15.72 3.80
CA LYS A 31 1.10 -16.59 4.60
C LYS A 31 0.30 -15.79 5.62
N ILE A 32 0.70 -14.56 5.92
CA ILE A 32 0.00 -13.71 6.88
C ILE A 32 -1.29 -13.17 6.25
N GLU A 33 -2.39 -13.33 6.98
CA GLU A 33 -3.66 -12.69 6.62
C GLU A 33 -3.60 -11.17 6.85
N PRO A 34 -4.14 -10.35 5.94
CA PRO A 34 -4.16 -8.90 6.08
C PRO A 34 -4.70 -8.41 7.44
N SER A 35 -5.77 -9.03 7.92
CA SER A 35 -6.41 -8.72 9.22
C SER A 35 -5.43 -8.87 10.39
N ILE A 36 -4.69 -9.97 10.45
CA ILE A 36 -3.70 -10.23 11.49
C ILE A 36 -2.60 -9.17 11.47
N ALA A 37 -2.11 -8.81 10.28
CA ALA A 37 -1.08 -7.78 10.15
C ALA A 37 -1.56 -6.41 10.64
N CYS A 38 -2.77 -6.01 10.22
CA CYS A 38 -3.42 -4.79 10.68
C CYS A 38 -3.59 -4.79 12.20
N ASP A 39 -4.12 -5.87 12.79
CA ASP A 39 -4.33 -6.00 14.24
C ASP A 39 -3.04 -5.84 15.04
N LYS A 40 -1.92 -6.39 14.55
CA LYS A 40 -0.61 -6.20 15.18
C LYS A 40 -0.17 -4.73 15.14
N ILE A 41 -0.40 -4.02 14.04
CA ILE A 41 -0.11 -2.58 13.94
C ILE A 41 -0.95 -1.79 14.95
N PHE A 42 -2.26 -2.04 15.01
CA PHE A 42 -3.16 -1.34 15.95
C PHE A 42 -2.88 -1.70 17.41
N SER A 43 -2.39 -2.90 17.71
CA SER A 43 -2.03 -3.32 19.07
C SER A 43 -0.89 -2.51 19.69
N GLN A 44 -0.06 -1.86 18.86
CA GLN A 44 1.05 -1.01 19.33
C GLN A 44 0.62 0.42 19.69
N LEU A 45 -0.63 0.78 19.41
CA LEU A 45 -1.18 2.10 19.71
C LEU A 45 -1.67 2.19 21.17
N PRO A 46 -1.53 3.36 21.82
CA PRO A 46 -1.95 3.54 23.21
C PRO A 46 -3.47 3.38 23.38
N GLU A 47 -3.90 2.66 24.43
CA GLU A 47 -5.30 2.35 24.72
C GLU A 47 -6.22 3.57 24.87
N LYS A 48 -5.68 4.74 25.27
CA LYS A 48 -6.44 5.99 25.42
C LYS A 48 -7.00 6.52 24.09
N SER A 49 -6.58 5.98 22.96
CA SER A 49 -7.09 6.33 21.64
C SER A 49 -8.27 5.46 21.18
N LYS A 50 -8.64 4.42 21.94
CA LYS A 50 -9.78 3.53 21.62
C LYS A 50 -11.15 4.21 21.79
N GLY A 51 -11.21 5.37 22.46
CA GLY A 51 -12.45 6.12 22.74
C GLY A 51 -12.68 7.39 21.91
N ARG A 52 -11.69 7.87 21.15
CA ARG A 52 -11.85 8.98 20.19
C ARG A 52 -11.78 8.43 18.77
N ARG A 53 -12.92 7.96 18.27
CA ARG A 53 -13.11 7.46 16.88
C ARG A 53 -12.76 8.50 15.78
N ASN A 54 -12.45 9.74 16.14
CA ASN A 54 -12.25 10.87 15.22
C ASN A 54 -10.81 11.43 15.10
N SER A 55 -9.79 10.81 15.69
CA SER A 55 -8.40 11.30 15.54
C SER A 55 -7.54 10.33 14.73
N CYS A 56 -6.92 10.83 13.66
CA CYS A 56 -5.78 10.21 12.95
C CYS A 56 -4.82 9.60 13.99
N GLN A 57 -4.87 8.28 14.14
CA GLN A 57 -4.02 7.58 15.09
C GLN A 57 -2.64 7.46 14.45
N LYS A 58 -1.67 8.16 15.00
CA LYS A 58 -0.29 8.10 14.50
C LYS A 58 0.48 6.97 15.15
N ILE A 59 1.26 6.23 14.36
CA ILE A 59 2.23 5.24 14.81
C ILE A 59 3.66 5.76 14.58
N SER A 60 4.49 5.73 15.61
CA SER A 60 5.91 6.11 15.51
C SER A 60 6.74 4.98 14.89
N LYS A 61 7.96 5.29 14.45
CA LYS A 61 8.87 4.30 13.84
C LYS A 61 9.14 3.11 14.76
N ASP A 62 9.44 3.37 16.03
CA ASP A 62 9.74 2.31 17.01
C ASP A 62 8.54 1.38 17.24
N LYS A 63 7.33 1.94 17.27
CA LYS A 63 6.10 1.17 17.43
C LYS A 63 5.76 0.38 16.17
N PHE A 64 6.01 0.95 15.00
CA PHE A 64 5.87 0.22 13.74
C PHE A 64 6.86 -0.95 13.66
N ASP A 65 8.13 -0.74 14.04
CA ASP A 65 9.13 -1.81 14.03
C ASP A 65 8.77 -2.94 15.00
N GLU A 66 8.21 -2.61 16.16
CA GLU A 66 7.70 -3.62 17.09
C GLU A 66 6.50 -4.39 16.53
N ALA A 67 5.58 -3.72 15.84
CA ALA A 67 4.48 -4.38 15.14
C ALA A 67 5.02 -5.36 14.08
N MET A 68 6.01 -4.95 13.29
CA MET A 68 6.60 -5.80 12.24
C MET A 68 7.30 -7.03 12.82
N ARG A 69 8.02 -6.91 13.94
CA ARG A 69 8.59 -8.06 14.66
C ARG A 69 7.50 -9.04 15.08
N CYS A 70 6.38 -8.54 15.59
CA CYS A 70 5.24 -9.37 16.00
C CYS A 70 4.56 -10.07 14.81
N VAL A 71 4.43 -9.38 13.66
CA VAL A 71 3.89 -9.97 12.42
C VAL A 71 4.78 -11.11 11.93
N ILE A 72 6.09 -10.87 11.82
CA ILE A 72 7.06 -11.89 11.38
C ILE A 72 7.16 -13.04 12.39
N ALA A 73 7.00 -12.77 13.69
CA ALA A 73 6.94 -13.84 14.69
C ALA A 73 5.66 -14.69 14.60
N THR A 74 4.57 -14.16 14.03
CA THR A 74 3.30 -14.89 13.87
C THR A 74 3.38 -15.94 12.76
N SER A 75 4.18 -15.70 11.71
CA SER A 75 4.39 -16.67 10.63
C SER A 75 5.37 -17.78 10.98
N ASN A 76 6.25 -17.56 11.97
CA ASN A 76 7.29 -18.50 12.38
C ASN A 76 6.73 -19.67 13.22
N ASP A 77 5.86 -20.48 12.61
CA ASP A 77 5.66 -21.85 13.03
C ASP A 77 6.96 -22.63 12.76
N LEU A 78 7.77 -22.78 13.81
CA LEU A 78 8.85 -23.76 13.94
C LEU A 78 10.03 -23.64 12.93
N LYS A 79 11.09 -22.94 13.36
CA LYS A 79 12.50 -23.27 13.08
C LYS A 79 13.05 -23.09 11.65
N GLN A 80 12.63 -22.07 10.91
CA GLN A 80 13.55 -21.46 9.94
C GLN A 80 13.92 -20.07 10.43
N ASN A 81 15.14 -19.92 10.94
CA ASN A 81 15.72 -18.61 11.14
C ASN A 81 15.91 -17.99 9.75
N MET A 82 15.08 -17.01 9.41
CA MET A 82 15.31 -16.11 8.28
C MET A 82 16.79 -15.70 8.28
N SER A 83 17.45 -15.76 7.11
CA SER A 83 18.86 -15.38 7.00
C SER A 83 19.10 -13.97 7.54
N THR A 84 20.24 -13.74 8.20
CA THR A 84 20.64 -12.40 8.67
C THR A 84 20.64 -11.36 7.55
N ASP A 85 20.96 -11.78 6.31
CA ASP A 85 20.89 -10.89 5.15
C ASP A 85 19.44 -10.53 4.82
N THR A 86 18.54 -11.51 4.79
CA THR A 86 17.11 -11.26 4.56
C THR A 86 16.50 -10.39 5.66
N GLN A 87 16.84 -10.62 6.93
CA GLN A 87 16.38 -9.80 8.06
C GLN A 87 16.78 -8.34 7.84
N ARG A 88 18.03 -8.10 7.42
CA ARG A 88 18.54 -6.77 7.11
C ARG A 88 17.81 -6.14 5.93
N LEU A 89 17.71 -6.84 4.79
CA LEU A 89 17.07 -6.32 3.59
C LEU A 89 15.57 -6.05 3.80
N LEU A 90 14.89 -6.89 4.59
CA LEU A 90 13.51 -6.69 4.99
C LEU A 90 13.38 -5.46 5.90
N SER A 91 14.26 -5.32 6.90
CA SER A 91 14.30 -4.14 7.77
C SER A 91 14.53 -2.84 6.98
N ASP A 92 15.41 -2.88 5.97
CA ASP A 92 15.67 -1.75 5.08
C ASP A 92 14.41 -1.38 4.27
N LEU A 93 13.72 -2.38 3.70
CA LEU A 93 12.46 -2.18 2.96
C LEU A 93 11.34 -1.62 3.86
N LEU A 94 11.13 -2.21 5.03
CA LEU A 94 10.10 -1.77 5.99
C LEU A 94 10.37 -0.35 6.49
N SER A 95 11.64 -0.02 6.73
CA SER A 95 12.03 1.34 7.11
C SER A 95 11.77 2.32 5.98
N TYR A 96 12.08 1.95 4.74
CA TYR A 96 11.81 2.77 3.56
C TYR A 96 10.31 2.98 3.30
N ILE A 97 9.49 1.95 3.54
CA ILE A 97 8.02 2.07 3.48
C ILE A 97 7.55 3.09 4.52
N PHE A 98 7.99 2.96 5.78
CA PHE A 98 7.59 3.91 6.84
C PHE A 98 7.95 5.35 6.48
N THR A 99 9.17 5.60 6.00
CA THR A 99 9.59 6.95 5.59
C THR A 99 8.78 7.47 4.40
N SER A 100 8.37 6.59 3.47
CA SER A 100 7.54 6.97 2.32
C SER A 100 6.15 7.49 2.75
N PHE A 101 5.59 6.94 3.84
CA PHE A 101 4.36 7.48 4.45
C PHE A 101 4.61 8.78 5.25
N ASN A 102 5.79 8.94 5.85
CA ASN A 102 6.12 10.11 6.68
C ASN A 102 6.63 11.32 5.88
N SER A 103 5.97 11.68 4.77
CA SER A 103 6.42 12.74 3.87
C SER A 103 6.49 14.16 4.48
N SER A 104 5.92 14.36 5.68
CA SER A 104 5.92 15.64 6.39
C SER A 104 6.91 15.68 7.56
N GLU A 105 7.84 14.72 7.65
CA GLU A 105 8.80 14.58 8.76
C GLU A 105 8.14 14.67 10.15
N SER A 106 6.95 14.10 10.28
CA SER A 106 6.23 14.15 11.55
C SER A 106 6.67 13.02 12.49
N ASP A 107 6.24 13.11 13.73
CA ASP A 107 6.47 12.18 14.83
C ASP A 107 5.82 10.78 14.64
N GLY A 108 5.09 10.57 13.55
CA GLY A 108 4.54 9.28 13.17
C GLY A 108 3.70 9.35 11.90
N VAL A 109 3.31 8.19 11.39
CA VAL A 109 2.46 8.05 10.20
C VAL A 109 1.05 7.65 10.60
N ASP A 110 0.05 7.93 9.77
CA ASP A 110 -1.31 7.44 10.03
C ASP A 110 -1.33 5.90 10.02
N ALA A 111 -1.79 5.32 11.13
CA ALA A 111 -1.80 3.87 11.34
C ALA A 111 -2.73 3.14 10.36
N LYS A 112 -3.87 3.75 9.97
CA LYS A 112 -4.77 3.15 8.97
C LYS A 112 -4.10 3.13 7.61
N GLU A 113 -3.45 4.21 7.20
CA GLU A 113 -2.77 4.30 5.91
C GLU A 113 -1.64 3.27 5.78
N ILE A 114 -0.75 3.20 6.77
CA ILE A 114 0.34 2.23 6.70
C ILE A 114 -0.16 0.78 6.85
N ALA A 115 -1.19 0.53 7.66
CA ALA A 115 -1.80 -0.80 7.76
C ALA A 115 -2.44 -1.24 6.44
N CYS A 116 -3.25 -0.38 5.81
CA CYS A 116 -3.80 -0.62 4.47
C CYS A 116 -2.69 -0.92 3.45
N GLY A 117 -1.66 -0.08 3.39
CA GLY A 117 -0.55 -0.26 2.46
C GLY A 117 0.22 -1.57 2.71
N PHE A 118 0.43 -1.93 3.98
CA PHE A 118 1.18 -3.13 4.36
C PHE A 118 0.51 -4.42 3.87
N THR A 119 -0.81 -4.44 3.70
CA THR A 119 -1.55 -5.60 3.14
C THR A 119 -1.06 -6.01 1.74
N VAL A 120 -0.37 -5.13 0.99
CA VAL A 120 0.29 -5.46 -0.29
C VAL A 120 1.29 -6.62 -0.11
N LEU A 121 2.03 -6.63 1.01
CA LEU A 121 3.04 -7.64 1.31
C LEU A 121 2.46 -8.95 1.89
N CYS A 122 1.19 -8.92 2.30
CA CYS A 122 0.50 -10.04 2.93
C CYS A 122 -0.05 -11.06 1.91
N GLY A 123 -0.53 -12.20 2.39
CA GLY A 123 -1.29 -13.16 1.60
C GLY A 123 -2.70 -12.67 1.21
N GLY A 124 -3.44 -13.48 0.45
CA GLY A 124 -4.84 -13.23 0.10
C GLY A 124 -5.09 -12.75 -1.33
N ARG A 125 -6.37 -12.75 -1.75
CA ARG A 125 -6.78 -12.24 -3.07
C ARG A 125 -6.86 -10.72 -3.05
N LYS A 126 -6.79 -10.12 -4.24
CA LYS A 126 -7.00 -8.67 -4.43
C LYS A 126 -8.32 -8.19 -3.81
N SER A 127 -9.43 -8.89 -4.04
CA SER A 127 -10.76 -8.53 -3.52
C SER A 127 -10.75 -8.41 -2.00
N ASP A 128 -10.23 -9.44 -1.32
CA ASP A 128 -10.28 -9.55 0.14
C ASP A 128 -9.44 -8.45 0.80
N LYS A 129 -8.29 -8.11 0.20
CA LYS A 129 -7.44 -7.00 0.64
C LYS A 129 -8.12 -5.65 0.45
N LEU A 130 -8.77 -5.44 -0.69
CA LEU A 130 -9.48 -4.21 -0.99
C LEU A 130 -10.65 -4.00 0.00
N GLU A 131 -11.47 -5.02 0.19
CA GLU A 131 -12.61 -4.99 1.12
C GLU A 131 -12.15 -4.70 2.55
N HIS A 132 -11.18 -5.46 3.06
CA HIS A 132 -10.64 -5.26 4.41
C HIS A 132 -10.04 -3.85 4.62
N ALA A 133 -9.30 -3.34 3.63
CA ALA A 133 -8.72 -2.01 3.72
C ALA A 133 -9.77 -0.90 3.57
N PHE A 134 -10.90 -1.17 2.90
CA PHE A 134 -12.03 -0.25 2.80
C PHE A 134 -12.71 -0.09 4.16
N GLU A 135 -13.02 -1.22 4.81
CA GLU A 135 -13.53 -1.25 6.20
C GLU A 135 -12.56 -0.55 7.16
N LEU A 136 -11.26 -0.73 6.97
CA LEU A 136 -10.27 -0.08 7.81
C LEU A 136 -10.25 1.45 7.65
N MET A 137 -10.46 1.93 6.42
CA MET A 137 -10.51 3.36 6.12
C MET A 137 -11.80 4.00 6.61
N ASP A 138 -12.91 3.29 6.55
CA ASP A 138 -14.21 3.72 7.07
C ASP A 138 -14.07 4.09 8.56
N LYS A 139 -14.35 5.34 8.88
CA LYS A 139 -14.11 5.90 10.22
C LYS A 139 -15.31 5.72 11.13
N ASP A 140 -16.51 5.77 10.57
CA ASP A 140 -17.76 5.73 11.32
C ASP A 140 -18.56 4.44 11.09
N ASN A 141 -17.99 3.50 10.34
CA ASN A 141 -18.54 2.17 10.09
C ASN A 141 -19.94 2.24 9.45
N ASP A 142 -20.14 3.22 8.58
CA ASP A 142 -21.39 3.37 7.82
C ASP A 142 -21.33 2.69 6.44
N GLY A 143 -20.18 2.10 6.11
CA GLY A 143 -19.91 1.44 4.84
C GLY A 143 -19.57 2.41 3.71
N LEU A 144 -19.29 3.69 3.99
CA LEU A 144 -19.05 4.72 2.99
C LEU A 144 -17.67 5.36 3.14
N LEU A 145 -16.98 5.54 2.02
CA LEU A 145 -15.77 6.37 1.96
C LEU A 145 -16.05 7.68 1.24
N SER A 146 -15.70 8.79 1.90
CA SER A 146 -15.65 10.10 1.27
C SER A 146 -14.56 10.15 0.20
N ARG A 147 -14.61 11.18 -0.67
CA ARG A 147 -13.52 11.45 -1.62
C ARG A 147 -12.15 11.52 -0.93
N SER A 148 -12.06 12.15 0.25
CA SER A 148 -10.80 12.25 0.98
C SER A 148 -10.33 10.89 1.48
N ASP A 149 -11.23 10.03 1.97
CA ASP A 149 -10.84 8.71 2.47
C ASP A 149 -10.46 7.78 1.33
N MET A 150 -11.11 7.89 0.16
CA MET A 150 -10.71 7.16 -1.05
C MET A 150 -9.31 7.54 -1.55
N VAL A 151 -8.93 8.83 -1.49
CA VAL A 151 -7.55 9.24 -1.81
C VAL A 151 -6.57 8.53 -0.88
N ARG A 152 -6.83 8.51 0.42
CA ARG A 152 -5.96 7.87 1.43
C ARG A 152 -5.88 6.36 1.25
N TYR A 153 -7.01 5.73 0.93
CA TYR A 153 -7.12 4.31 0.60
C TYR A 153 -6.22 3.94 -0.58
N LEU A 154 -6.33 4.64 -1.71
CA LEU A 154 -5.51 4.38 -2.91
C LEU A 154 -4.05 4.80 -2.72
N PHE A 155 -3.80 5.90 -2.01
CA PHE A 155 -2.48 6.38 -1.61
C PHE A 155 -1.72 5.29 -0.85
N SER A 156 -2.38 4.59 0.07
CA SER A 156 -1.78 3.56 0.91
C SER A 156 -1.16 2.43 0.09
N PHE A 157 -1.91 1.87 -0.86
CA PHE A 157 -1.41 0.81 -1.73
C PHE A 157 -0.34 1.30 -2.70
N LEU A 158 -0.59 2.45 -3.34
CA LEU A 158 0.32 3.02 -4.33
C LEU A 158 1.67 3.36 -3.70
N THR A 159 1.67 3.86 -2.46
CA THR A 159 2.89 4.12 -1.67
C THR A 159 3.74 2.87 -1.56
N VAL A 160 3.17 1.75 -1.09
CA VAL A 160 3.94 0.51 -0.88
C VAL A 160 4.43 -0.09 -2.21
N LEU A 161 3.59 -0.11 -3.26
CA LEU A 161 4.00 -0.59 -4.58
C LEU A 161 5.18 0.20 -5.16
N LEU A 162 5.15 1.53 -4.99
CA LEU A 162 6.24 2.39 -5.39
C LEU A 162 7.46 2.27 -4.48
N SER A 163 7.26 2.06 -3.17
CA SER A 163 8.36 1.80 -2.24
C SER A 163 9.12 0.53 -2.61
N ILE A 164 8.42 -0.55 -2.99
CA ILE A 164 9.03 -1.79 -3.49
C ILE A 164 9.90 -1.53 -4.72
N SER A 165 9.42 -0.69 -5.63
CA SER A 165 10.09 -0.38 -6.90
C SER A 165 11.34 0.50 -6.69
N SER A 166 11.26 1.42 -5.73
CA SER A 166 12.21 2.53 -5.54
C SER A 166 13.20 2.35 -4.41
N CYS A 167 12.92 1.47 -3.44
CA CYS A 167 13.75 1.27 -2.25
C CYS A 167 15.19 0.92 -2.64
N PRO A 168 16.22 1.66 -2.22
CA PRO A 168 17.61 1.23 -2.45
C PRO A 168 17.89 0.01 -1.57
N ILE A 169 17.74 -1.21 -2.09
CA ILE A 169 17.96 -2.44 -1.32
C ILE A 169 19.37 -2.95 -1.59
N GLY A 170 20.19 -3.04 -0.52
CA GLY A 170 21.58 -3.47 -0.59
C GLY A 170 22.54 -2.37 -1.08
N ARG A 171 23.66 -2.77 -1.69
CA ARG A 171 24.70 -1.86 -2.22
C ARG A 171 24.48 -1.46 -3.68
N GLU A 172 23.28 -1.68 -4.18
CA GLU A 172 23.01 -1.69 -5.61
C GLU A 172 22.49 -0.33 -6.09
N PRO A 173 22.85 0.10 -7.32
CA PRO A 173 22.37 1.36 -7.84
C PRO A 173 20.85 1.36 -7.97
N ARG A 174 20.23 2.54 -7.77
CA ARG A 174 18.80 2.73 -8.05
C ARG A 174 18.57 2.48 -9.54
N GLU A 175 17.79 1.46 -9.87
CA GLU A 175 17.35 1.21 -11.23
C GLU A 175 16.34 2.29 -11.67
N GLU A 176 16.39 2.67 -12.95
CA GLU A 176 15.39 3.54 -13.55
C GLU A 176 14.06 2.80 -13.61
N PHE A 177 13.14 3.17 -12.73
CA PHE A 177 11.82 2.55 -12.63
C PHE A 177 10.70 3.48 -13.08
N LEU A 178 10.99 4.75 -13.38
CA LEU A 178 10.00 5.75 -13.79
C LEU A 178 10.33 6.30 -15.17
N LEU A 179 9.37 6.15 -16.08
CA LEU A 179 9.45 6.63 -17.45
C LEU A 179 8.32 7.64 -17.68
N SER A 180 8.59 8.70 -18.43
CA SER A 180 7.53 9.48 -19.06
C SER A 180 6.78 8.61 -20.07
N MET A 181 5.58 9.02 -20.50
CA MET A 181 4.88 8.33 -21.59
C MET A 181 5.72 8.22 -22.87
N ASP A 182 6.58 9.22 -23.14
CA ASP A 182 7.50 9.20 -24.29
C ASP A 182 8.70 8.25 -24.10
N GLY A 183 8.74 7.49 -23.01
CA GLY A 183 9.81 6.53 -22.72
C GLY A 183 11.10 7.15 -22.15
N ASN A 184 11.07 8.44 -21.78
CA ASN A 184 12.25 9.11 -21.23
C ASN A 184 12.38 8.82 -19.72
N PRO A 185 13.57 8.40 -19.24
CA PRO A 185 13.81 8.23 -17.81
C PRO A 185 13.63 9.54 -17.05
N ILE A 186 12.87 9.47 -15.95
CA ILE A 186 12.69 10.60 -15.05
C ILE A 186 13.59 10.38 -13.85
N LYS A 187 14.44 11.37 -13.54
CA LYS A 187 15.25 11.34 -12.31
C LYS A 187 14.34 11.48 -11.10
N ILE A 188 14.50 10.57 -10.15
CA ILE A 188 13.62 10.46 -8.99
C ILE A 188 14.36 10.99 -7.78
N ASP A 189 13.96 12.17 -7.34
CA ASP A 189 14.16 12.60 -5.97
C ASP A 189 12.94 12.21 -5.11
N GLU A 190 13.09 12.31 -3.79
CA GLU A 190 12.04 11.96 -2.83
C GLU A 190 10.77 12.83 -3.01
N ASN A 191 10.95 14.08 -3.43
CA ASN A 191 9.85 15.00 -3.72
C ASN A 191 9.01 14.57 -4.93
N THR A 192 9.66 14.09 -5.98
CA THR A 192 9.02 13.60 -7.21
C THR A 192 8.17 12.38 -6.91
N LEU A 193 8.70 11.44 -6.12
CA LEU A 193 7.95 10.25 -5.70
C LEU A 193 6.72 10.61 -4.87
N SER A 194 6.89 11.50 -3.89
CA SER A 194 5.78 11.97 -3.03
C SER A 194 4.67 12.63 -3.85
N ARG A 195 5.01 13.48 -4.83
CA ARG A 195 4.04 14.10 -5.74
C ARG A 195 3.34 13.06 -6.59
N LEU A 196 4.07 12.12 -7.18
CA LEU A 196 3.50 11.09 -8.05
C LEU A 196 2.47 10.21 -7.33
N ILE A 197 2.73 9.83 -6.08
CA ILE A 197 1.77 9.06 -5.28
C ILE A 197 0.52 9.91 -4.98
N LYS A 198 0.70 11.17 -4.57
CA LYS A 198 -0.41 12.09 -4.25
C LYS A 198 -1.28 12.38 -5.47
N ASP A 199 -0.66 12.72 -6.59
CA ASP A 199 -1.36 13.03 -7.83
C ASP A 199 -2.01 11.77 -8.43
N GLY A 200 -1.31 10.63 -8.40
CA GLY A 200 -1.82 9.35 -8.87
C GLY A 200 -3.05 8.87 -8.09
N SER A 201 -3.02 8.97 -6.76
CA SER A 201 -4.15 8.60 -5.88
C SER A 201 -5.33 9.57 -6.00
N ALA A 202 -5.07 10.89 -6.11
CA ALA A 202 -6.10 11.90 -6.34
C ALA A 202 -6.77 11.75 -7.71
N TRP A 203 -5.98 11.50 -8.76
CA TRP A 203 -6.48 11.22 -10.10
C TRP A 203 -7.33 9.94 -10.12
N ALA A 204 -6.82 8.85 -9.55
CA ALA A 204 -7.54 7.58 -9.48
C ALA A 204 -8.88 7.73 -8.76
N THR A 205 -8.90 8.47 -7.64
CA THR A 205 -10.13 8.80 -6.92
C THR A 205 -11.10 9.59 -7.81
N THR A 206 -10.60 10.51 -8.63
CA THR A 206 -11.44 11.26 -9.57
C THR A 206 -12.10 10.33 -10.59
N GLN A 207 -11.38 9.32 -11.09
CA GLN A 207 -11.94 8.33 -12.02
C GLN A 207 -13.04 7.49 -11.38
N VAL A 208 -12.81 7.02 -10.15
CA VAL A 208 -13.80 6.28 -9.35
C VAL A 208 -15.06 7.13 -9.18
N PHE A 209 -14.91 8.34 -8.63
CA PHE A 209 -16.05 9.17 -8.27
C PHE A 209 -16.81 9.66 -9.49
N ASN A 210 -16.16 9.98 -10.62
CA ASN A 210 -16.85 10.43 -11.83
C ASN A 210 -17.77 9.36 -12.42
N SER A 211 -17.42 8.09 -12.22
CA SER A 211 -18.05 6.94 -12.90
C SER A 211 -18.84 6.03 -11.94
N ALA A 212 -18.83 6.31 -10.63
CA ALA A 212 -19.60 5.55 -9.65
C ALA A 212 -21.11 5.72 -9.87
N ASN A 213 -21.84 4.61 -9.86
CA ASN A 213 -23.27 4.59 -10.17
C ASN A 213 -24.11 5.23 -9.04
N HIS A 214 -23.76 4.98 -7.77
CA HIS A 214 -24.53 5.47 -6.62
C HIS A 214 -23.67 6.36 -5.70
N ARG A 215 -23.42 7.59 -6.14
CA ARG A 215 -22.84 8.61 -5.26
C ARG A 215 -23.86 9.01 -4.18
N GLN A 216 -23.46 8.90 -2.93
CA GLN A 216 -24.24 9.35 -1.78
C GLN A 216 -23.69 10.68 -1.26
N MET A 217 -24.56 11.56 -0.79
CA MET A 217 -24.16 12.81 -0.15
C MET A 217 -24.28 12.65 1.36
N LYS A 218 -23.16 12.79 2.07
CA LYS A 218 -23.11 12.76 3.53
C LYS A 218 -22.33 13.97 4.03
N ASP A 219 -22.93 14.75 4.92
CA ASP A 219 -22.33 15.97 5.47
C ASP A 219 -21.79 16.95 4.41
N GLY A 220 -22.44 17.00 3.24
CA GLY A 220 -22.03 17.84 2.11
C GLY A 220 -20.87 17.28 1.29
N GLN A 221 -20.41 16.06 1.56
CA GLN A 221 -19.38 15.36 0.81
C GLN A 221 -19.96 14.21 -0.01
N GLU A 222 -19.40 13.98 -1.20
CA GLU A 222 -19.66 12.78 -1.97
C GLU A 222 -18.97 11.58 -1.32
N CYS A 223 -19.72 10.49 -1.17
CA CYS A 223 -19.25 9.21 -0.65
C CYS A 223 -19.75 8.06 -1.54
N ILE A 224 -19.04 6.93 -1.49
CA ILE A 224 -19.41 5.68 -2.16
C ILE A 224 -19.20 4.50 -1.23
N ASN A 225 -19.91 3.39 -1.44
CA ASN A 225 -19.65 2.13 -0.74
C ASN A 225 -18.64 1.24 -1.50
N PHE A 226 -18.28 0.09 -0.91
CA PHE A 226 -17.34 -0.83 -1.52
C PHE A 226 -17.89 -1.46 -2.82
N ASP A 227 -19.17 -1.80 -2.86
CA ASP A 227 -19.80 -2.39 -4.04
C ASP A 227 -19.72 -1.47 -5.25
N ASP A 228 -19.97 -0.16 -5.07
CA ASP A 228 -19.85 0.85 -6.13
C ASP A 228 -18.40 0.94 -6.66
N PHE A 229 -17.41 0.86 -5.76
CA PHE A 229 -15.99 0.83 -6.15
C PHE A 229 -15.63 -0.46 -6.92
N ALA A 230 -16.07 -1.62 -6.42
CA ALA A 230 -15.80 -2.92 -7.03
C ALA A 230 -16.48 -3.04 -8.41
N ASP A 231 -17.71 -2.54 -8.54
CA ASP A 231 -18.45 -2.45 -9.79
C ASP A 231 -17.74 -1.59 -10.81
N TRP A 232 -17.34 -0.38 -10.41
CA TRP A 232 -16.58 0.54 -11.27
C TRP A 232 -15.29 -0.12 -11.77
N TYR A 233 -14.55 -0.76 -10.87
CA TYR A 233 -13.29 -1.42 -11.22
C TYR A 233 -13.53 -2.52 -12.27
N THR A 234 -14.55 -3.35 -12.07
CA THR A 234 -14.89 -4.47 -12.96
C THR A 234 -15.40 -4.02 -14.32
N LYS A 235 -16.16 -2.92 -14.38
CA LYS A 235 -16.77 -2.38 -15.62
C LYS A 235 -15.79 -1.59 -16.50
N GLY A 236 -14.55 -1.38 -16.06
CA GLY A 236 -13.53 -0.71 -16.86
C GLY A 236 -12.45 0.01 -16.06
N GLY A 237 -12.67 0.26 -14.77
CA GLY A 237 -11.69 0.92 -13.90
C GLY A 237 -10.33 0.21 -13.82
N TYR A 238 -10.28 -1.10 -14.08
CA TYR A 238 -9.02 -1.86 -14.21
C TYR A 238 -8.09 -1.31 -15.29
N THR A 239 -8.59 -0.63 -16.32
CA THR A 239 -7.76 0.04 -17.34
C THR A 239 -7.13 1.34 -16.82
N SER A 240 -7.80 2.00 -15.88
CA SER A 240 -7.36 3.28 -15.31
C SER A 240 -6.34 3.08 -14.20
N ILE A 241 -6.57 2.10 -13.33
CA ILE A 241 -5.67 1.74 -12.21
C ILE A 241 -5.31 0.24 -12.22
N PRO A 242 -4.62 -0.25 -13.26
CA PRO A 242 -4.24 -1.67 -13.38
C PRO A 242 -3.29 -2.12 -12.27
N TRP A 243 -2.59 -1.20 -11.61
CA TRP A 243 -1.67 -1.48 -10.52
C TRP A 243 -2.35 -2.12 -9.30
N LEU A 244 -3.68 -2.03 -9.15
CA LEU A 244 -4.41 -2.80 -8.13
C LEU A 244 -4.31 -4.32 -8.34
N GLU A 245 -4.03 -4.81 -9.54
CA GLU A 245 -3.79 -6.25 -9.76
C GLU A 245 -2.53 -6.76 -9.04
N LEU A 246 -1.57 -5.86 -8.75
CA LEU A 246 -0.34 -6.19 -8.03
C LEU A 246 -0.59 -6.46 -6.52
N LEU A 247 -1.78 -6.17 -6.02
CA LEU A 247 -2.19 -6.56 -4.66
C LEU A 247 -2.23 -8.08 -4.48
N ASP A 248 -2.42 -8.85 -5.56
CA ASP A 248 -2.35 -10.31 -5.52
C ASP A 248 -0.94 -10.78 -5.87
N LEU A 249 -0.14 -11.09 -4.84
CA LEU A 249 1.24 -11.54 -5.00
C LEU A 249 1.38 -12.76 -5.93
N ARG A 250 0.36 -13.61 -6.06
CA ARG A 250 0.39 -14.79 -6.95
C ARG A 250 0.39 -14.43 -8.43
N LYS A 251 -0.05 -13.23 -8.79
CA LYS A 251 -0.09 -12.78 -10.18
C LYS A 251 1.26 -12.32 -10.71
N TRP A 252 2.26 -12.08 -9.84
CA TRP A 252 3.53 -11.48 -10.25
C TRP A 252 4.73 -11.94 -9.42
N VAL A 253 4.71 -11.79 -8.09
CA VAL A 253 5.83 -12.14 -7.21
C VAL A 253 5.97 -13.65 -7.02
N LEU A 254 4.85 -14.31 -6.76
CA LEU A 254 4.77 -15.75 -6.52
C LEU A 254 4.32 -16.52 -7.75
N ALA A 255 4.16 -15.83 -8.89
CA ALA A 255 3.92 -16.52 -10.16
C ALA A 255 5.07 -17.52 -10.39
N GLU A 256 4.71 -18.76 -10.67
CA GLU A 256 5.68 -19.74 -11.15
C GLU A 256 6.20 -19.22 -12.50
N VAL A 257 7.52 -19.15 -12.64
CA VAL A 257 8.13 -18.87 -13.93
C VAL A 257 7.83 -20.11 -14.79
N GLN A 258 6.89 -19.99 -15.73
CA GLN A 258 6.68 -20.99 -16.77
C GLN A 258 7.93 -21.10 -17.65
#